data_AF-A0A2G2G8D7-F1
#
_entry.id   AF-A0A2G2G8D7-F1
#
_cell.length_a   1.000
_cell.length_b   1.000
_cell.length_c   1.000
_cell.angle_alpha   90.00
_cell.angle_beta   90.00
_cell.angle_gamma   90.00
#
_symmetry.space_group_name_H-M   'P 1'
#
loop_
_entity.id
_entity.type
_entity.pdbx_description
1 polymer ?
#
loop_
_entity_poly.entity_id
_entity_poly.type
_entity_poly.pdbx_seq_one_letter_code
_entity_poly.pdbx_strand_id
1 'polypeptide(L)'
;MKITPSVVLQNKTVHYKLTLKKTNNIESMEVLSRADYYHKDTLEFKIENDIIMFSYSMPYVGEFVLKLNYTYKESRFIALYCLNEKMIELRPLKGDLHMHSTYSDGRTTPFAMVLASLDAGMDFVSVTDHDSYKGSLKAIQKVKENSIDILALCGEEVSVGGKKDMSIAQGNGHILSINANKSIQDQRKDIKKYEKELEEISQSLKKEDIDKSIDTQHYAKNIWVINKIKEAGGVSILAHPNWIYRDGKYHLHQAFYKEMLRTSHLDGVEAFGEEKVNEHNNMTHLTALQTKNKYKYIAPFGNSDAHDSDHEIGDRFTIVFAKEKSTSGVMEAIKEGLTCAVYKRENYEHQFIGKDDLAQYVYFLLKEYYPRHYKFKTRLAKLYVDQLINNESFEKKINTVKKKSEEYTNSFFQN
;
A
#
# COMPACT_ATOMS: atom_id res chain seq x y z
N MET A 1 -20.25 -9.77 -16.90
CA MET A 1 -20.74 -8.58 -17.64
C MET A 1 -19.61 -7.58 -17.58
N LYS A 2 -19.45 -6.66 -18.54
CA LYS A 2 -18.37 -5.67 -18.48
C LYS A 2 -18.94 -4.28 -18.75
N ILE A 3 -18.81 -3.37 -17.80
CA ILE A 3 -19.16 -1.95 -17.95
C ILE A 3 -17.89 -1.11 -18.10
N THR A 4 -17.94 -0.08 -18.94
CA THR A 4 -16.85 0.89 -19.08
C THR A 4 -17.41 2.31 -19.25
N PRO A 5 -16.87 3.31 -18.52
CA PRO A 5 -15.95 3.17 -17.37
C PRO A 5 -16.66 2.57 -16.13
N SER A 6 -15.89 2.11 -15.15
CA SER A 6 -16.41 1.64 -13.85
C SER A 6 -16.23 2.67 -12.73
N VAL A 7 -15.28 3.59 -12.89
CA VAL A 7 -15.03 4.71 -11.98
C VAL A 7 -15.14 6.02 -12.73
N VAL A 8 -15.91 6.98 -12.20
CA VAL A 8 -16.25 8.24 -12.87
C VAL A 8 -16.14 9.44 -11.94
N LEU A 9 -16.08 10.63 -12.55
CA LEU A 9 -16.12 11.91 -11.83
C LEU A 9 -17.58 12.30 -11.49
N GLN A 10 -17.78 12.78 -10.27
CA GLN A 10 -19.04 13.34 -9.78
C GLN A 10 -19.59 14.43 -10.71
N ASN A 11 -20.91 14.47 -10.87
CA ASN A 11 -21.64 15.46 -11.65
C ASN A 11 -21.26 15.55 -13.15
N LYS A 12 -20.45 14.62 -13.66
CA LYS A 12 -20.10 14.53 -15.08
C LYS A 12 -20.99 13.50 -15.76
N THR A 13 -21.69 13.91 -16.83
CA THR A 13 -22.42 12.98 -17.69
C THR A 13 -21.45 12.01 -18.36
N VAL A 14 -21.66 10.73 -18.14
CA VAL A 14 -20.84 9.64 -18.69
C VAL A 14 -21.69 8.81 -19.65
N HIS A 15 -21.12 8.49 -20.81
CA HIS A 15 -21.72 7.56 -21.77
C HIS A 15 -21.18 6.15 -21.52
N TYR A 16 -21.99 5.31 -20.92
CA TYR A 16 -21.62 3.95 -20.53
C TYR A 16 -21.82 2.96 -21.68
N LYS A 17 -20.90 2.00 -21.75
CA LYS A 17 -21.04 0.79 -22.57
C LYS A 17 -21.02 -0.43 -21.68
N LEU A 18 -22.07 -1.24 -21.74
CA LEU A 18 -22.21 -2.48 -20.99
C LEU A 18 -22.30 -3.66 -21.95
N THR A 19 -21.26 -4.50 -21.97
CA THR A 19 -21.20 -5.73 -22.76
C THR A 19 -21.80 -6.91 -21.98
N LEU A 20 -22.74 -7.60 -22.62
CA LEU A 20 -23.48 -8.73 -22.07
C LEU A 20 -23.51 -9.88 -23.08
N LYS A 21 -23.33 -11.13 -22.62
CA LYS A 21 -23.39 -12.30 -23.51
C LYS A 21 -24.79 -12.56 -24.10
N LYS A 22 -25.84 -12.05 -23.45
CA LYS A 22 -27.24 -12.14 -23.87
C LYS A 22 -27.96 -10.90 -23.35
N THR A 23 -28.57 -10.15 -24.25
CA THR A 23 -29.28 -8.89 -23.93
C THR A 23 -30.81 -9.03 -23.97
N ASN A 24 -31.34 -10.17 -24.42
CA ASN A 24 -32.78 -10.43 -24.48
C ASN A 24 -33.44 -10.37 -23.10
N ASN A 25 -34.68 -9.88 -23.07
CA ASN A 25 -35.58 -9.85 -21.92
C ASN A 25 -35.13 -8.92 -20.78
N ILE A 26 -34.38 -7.86 -21.07
CA ILE A 26 -34.14 -6.79 -20.10
C ILE A 26 -35.38 -5.89 -20.09
N GLU A 27 -35.99 -5.78 -18.91
CA GLU A 27 -37.24 -5.03 -18.70
C GLU A 27 -36.96 -3.59 -18.32
N SER A 28 -36.02 -3.38 -17.40
CA SER A 28 -35.64 -2.05 -16.94
C SER A 28 -34.21 -2.04 -16.41
N MET A 29 -33.65 -0.84 -16.33
CA MET A 29 -32.33 -0.62 -15.75
C MET A 29 -32.40 0.54 -14.77
N GLU A 30 -31.85 0.33 -13.58
CA GLU A 30 -31.93 1.27 -12.47
C GLU A 30 -30.52 1.55 -11.94
N VAL A 31 -30.26 2.79 -11.51
CA VAL A 31 -29.06 3.15 -10.75
C VAL A 31 -29.47 3.42 -9.32
N LEU A 32 -28.84 2.69 -8.40
CA LEU A 32 -29.04 2.78 -6.96
C LEU A 32 -27.75 3.29 -6.31
N SER A 33 -27.86 3.97 -5.18
CA SER A 33 -26.72 4.27 -4.32
C SER A 33 -26.58 3.25 -3.21
N ARG A 34 -25.34 2.92 -2.84
CA ARG A 34 -25.10 2.14 -1.62
C ARG A 34 -25.21 2.98 -0.35
N ALA A 35 -24.99 4.29 -0.44
CA ALA A 35 -24.95 5.19 0.71
C ALA A 35 -26.27 5.93 0.92
N ASP A 36 -27.02 6.21 -0.14
CA ASP A 36 -28.32 6.86 -0.10
C ASP A 36 -29.41 5.86 -0.46
N TYR A 37 -30.13 5.38 0.56
CA TYR A 37 -31.21 4.41 0.41
C TYR A 37 -32.34 4.90 -0.51
N TYR A 38 -32.58 6.20 -0.56
CA TYR A 38 -33.70 6.78 -1.33
C TYR A 38 -33.34 7.06 -2.78
N HIS A 39 -32.05 7.02 -3.13
CA HIS A 39 -31.64 7.29 -4.49
C HIS A 39 -31.91 6.10 -5.40
N LYS A 40 -32.78 6.34 -6.38
CA LYS A 40 -33.15 5.37 -7.39
C LYS A 40 -33.56 6.08 -8.67
N ASP A 41 -32.72 5.95 -9.69
CA ASP A 41 -32.99 6.49 -11.02
C ASP A 41 -33.26 5.36 -12.01
N THR A 42 -34.32 5.50 -12.81
CA THR A 42 -34.57 4.60 -13.96
C THR A 42 -33.87 5.15 -15.18
N LEU A 43 -33.17 4.29 -15.92
CA LEU A 43 -32.39 4.67 -17.07
C LEU A 43 -33.08 4.32 -18.39
N GLU A 44 -33.04 5.25 -19.32
CA GLU A 44 -33.22 4.95 -20.74
C GLU A 44 -31.93 4.35 -21.30
N PHE A 45 -32.06 3.32 -22.14
CA PHE A 45 -30.93 2.66 -22.76
C PHE A 45 -31.24 2.17 -24.18
N LYS A 46 -30.19 1.99 -24.97
CA LYS A 46 -30.24 1.39 -26.31
C LYS A 46 -29.40 0.12 -26.34
N ILE A 47 -29.80 -0.85 -27.15
CA ILE A 47 -29.06 -2.09 -27.36
C ILE A 47 -28.62 -2.15 -28.83
N GLU A 48 -27.32 -2.24 -29.06
CA GLU A 48 -26.75 -2.44 -30.40
C GLU A 48 -25.64 -3.51 -30.30
N ASN A 49 -25.71 -4.55 -31.14
CA ASN A 49 -24.70 -5.61 -31.18
C ASN A 49 -24.32 -6.19 -29.80
N ASP A 50 -25.32 -6.51 -28.97
CA ASP A 50 -25.15 -7.00 -27.59
C ASP A 50 -24.43 -6.03 -26.61
N ILE A 51 -24.39 -4.75 -26.97
CA ILE A 51 -23.88 -3.66 -26.12
C ILE A 51 -25.04 -2.78 -25.71
N ILE A 52 -25.23 -2.62 -24.41
CA ILE A 52 -26.16 -1.66 -23.83
C ILE A 52 -25.45 -0.32 -23.70
N MET A 53 -26.07 0.74 -24.22
CA MET A 53 -25.58 2.11 -24.16
C MET A 53 -26.57 2.99 -23.42
N PHE A 54 -26.08 3.77 -22.46
CA PHE A 54 -26.87 4.71 -21.69
C PHE A 54 -26.00 5.87 -21.21
N SER A 55 -26.62 6.96 -20.79
CA SER A 55 -25.91 8.11 -20.21
C SER A 55 -26.39 8.34 -18.79
N TYR A 56 -25.46 8.65 -17.88
CA TYR A 56 -25.82 8.94 -16.50
C TYR A 56 -24.77 9.86 -15.84
N SER A 57 -25.21 10.67 -14.87
CA SER A 57 -24.36 11.54 -14.06
C SER A 57 -24.58 11.20 -12.58
N MET A 58 -23.52 10.81 -11.88
CA MET A 58 -23.59 10.44 -10.46
C MET A 58 -23.53 11.69 -9.58
N PRO A 59 -24.56 11.97 -8.75
CA PRO A 59 -24.67 13.24 -8.04
C PRO A 59 -23.80 13.35 -6.78
N TYR A 60 -23.31 12.25 -6.23
CA TYR A 60 -22.47 12.23 -5.02
C TYR A 60 -21.35 11.17 -5.12
N VAL A 61 -20.32 11.33 -4.30
CA VAL A 61 -19.18 10.41 -4.19
C VAL A 61 -19.61 9.11 -3.51
N GLY A 62 -19.08 7.97 -3.94
CA GLY A 62 -19.33 6.65 -3.33
C GLY A 62 -19.67 5.55 -4.33
N GLU A 63 -20.01 4.38 -3.80
CA GLU A 63 -20.40 3.22 -4.61
C GLU A 63 -21.87 3.30 -5.06
N PHE A 64 -22.10 3.11 -6.35
CA PHE A 64 -23.41 2.94 -6.97
C PHE A 64 -23.57 1.51 -7.46
N VAL A 65 -24.81 1.09 -7.64
CA VAL A 65 -25.16 -0.21 -8.21
C VAL A 65 -26.07 -0.01 -9.41
N LEU A 66 -25.60 -0.44 -10.58
CA LEU A 66 -26.43 -0.60 -11.76
C LEU A 66 -27.19 -1.94 -11.66
N LYS A 67 -28.50 -1.87 -11.53
CA LYS A 67 -29.39 -3.02 -11.47
C LYS A 67 -30.08 -3.23 -12.83
N LEU A 68 -29.86 -4.40 -13.42
CA LEU A 68 -30.53 -4.84 -14.64
C LEU A 68 -31.67 -5.79 -14.24
N ASN A 69 -32.91 -5.39 -14.51
CA ASN A 69 -34.09 -6.21 -14.26
C ASN A 69 -34.44 -7.00 -15.53
N TYR A 70 -34.76 -8.28 -15.36
CA TYR A 70 -35.12 -9.18 -16.46
C TYR A 70 -36.55 -9.70 -16.25
N THR A 71 -37.29 -9.86 -17.34
CA THR A 71 -38.71 -10.29 -17.30
C THR A 71 -38.90 -11.68 -16.66
N TYR A 72 -37.95 -12.59 -16.88
CA TYR A 72 -38.07 -14.01 -16.47
C TYR A 72 -36.83 -14.54 -15.74
N LYS A 73 -36.00 -13.64 -15.20
CA LYS A 73 -34.73 -13.99 -14.54
C LYS A 73 -34.46 -13.04 -13.40
N GLU A 74 -33.63 -13.49 -12.46
CA GLU A 74 -33.14 -12.63 -11.39
C GLU A 74 -32.39 -11.41 -11.94
N SER A 75 -32.54 -10.28 -11.23
CA SER A 75 -31.80 -9.07 -11.54
C SER A 75 -30.29 -9.30 -11.43
N ARG A 76 -29.55 -8.58 -12.26
CA ARG A 76 -28.09 -8.57 -12.18
C ARG A 76 -27.59 -7.20 -11.73
N PHE A 77 -26.51 -7.21 -10.98
CA PHE A 77 -25.94 -6.01 -10.37
C PHE A 77 -24.53 -5.80 -10.88
N ILE A 78 -24.17 -4.53 -11.10
CA ILE A 78 -22.81 -4.10 -11.40
C ILE A 78 -22.47 -2.93 -10.50
N ALA A 79 -21.35 -3.02 -9.81
CA ALA A 79 -20.85 -1.91 -9.01
C ALA A 79 -20.20 -0.86 -9.90
N LEU A 80 -20.43 0.40 -9.56
CA LEU A 80 -19.78 1.59 -10.11
C LEU A 80 -19.27 2.44 -8.96
N TYR A 81 -18.26 3.27 -9.19
CA TYR A 81 -17.77 4.18 -8.16
C TYR A 81 -17.67 5.62 -8.68
N CYS A 82 -18.13 6.56 -7.87
CA CYS A 82 -18.06 7.98 -8.14
C CYS A 82 -16.99 8.62 -7.27
N LEU A 83 -16.07 9.39 -7.88
CA LEU A 83 -15.00 10.11 -7.19
C LEU A 83 -15.17 11.62 -7.34
N ASN A 84 -14.57 12.37 -6.41
CA ASN A 84 -14.40 13.82 -6.55
C ASN A 84 -13.23 14.17 -7.50
N GLU A 85 -13.09 15.45 -7.81
CA GLU A 85 -12.06 15.99 -8.71
C GLU A 85 -10.63 15.63 -8.27
N LYS A 86 -10.34 15.70 -6.97
CA LYS A 86 -8.98 15.37 -6.47
C LYS A 86 -8.68 13.88 -6.64
N MET A 87 -9.63 12.99 -6.33
CA MET A 87 -9.40 11.55 -6.30
C MET A 87 -9.39 10.90 -7.69
N ILE A 88 -10.13 11.44 -8.66
CA ILE A 88 -10.18 10.88 -10.03
C ILE A 88 -8.83 11.02 -10.77
N GLU A 89 -8.01 12.01 -10.39
CA GLU A 89 -6.67 12.23 -10.93
C GLU A 89 -5.63 11.23 -10.39
N LEU A 90 -5.97 10.46 -9.35
CA LEU A 90 -5.07 9.49 -8.73
C LEU A 90 -5.29 8.08 -9.28
N ARG A 91 -4.26 7.25 -9.19
CA ARG A 91 -4.31 5.83 -9.53
C ARG A 91 -3.95 4.97 -8.32
N PRO A 92 -4.69 3.88 -8.07
CA PRO A 92 -4.47 3.02 -6.91
C PRO A 92 -3.32 2.04 -7.20
N LEU A 93 -2.14 2.33 -6.67
CA LEU A 93 -0.95 1.49 -6.80
C LEU A 93 -0.89 0.53 -5.62
N LYS A 94 -0.78 -0.77 -5.89
CA LYS A 94 -0.59 -1.80 -4.86
C LYS A 94 0.90 -1.95 -4.55
N GLY A 95 1.31 -2.00 -3.30
CA GLY A 95 2.72 -2.21 -2.98
C GLY A 95 3.00 -2.77 -1.60
N ASP A 96 4.25 -3.15 -1.41
CA ASP A 96 4.78 -3.75 -0.20
C ASP A 96 6.16 -3.14 0.11
N LEU A 97 6.28 -2.53 1.28
CA LEU A 97 7.43 -1.73 1.68
C LEU A 97 8.26 -2.38 2.78
N HIS A 98 7.93 -3.60 3.20
CA HIS A 98 8.66 -4.32 4.23
C HIS A 98 8.89 -5.76 3.79
N MET A 99 10.12 -6.08 3.42
CA MET A 99 10.54 -7.44 3.06
C MET A 99 12.06 -7.57 3.11
N HIS A 100 12.53 -8.78 3.36
CA HIS A 100 13.92 -9.09 3.65
C HIS A 100 14.57 -9.90 2.54
N SER A 101 15.89 -9.83 2.46
CA SER A 101 16.67 -10.56 1.46
C SER A 101 17.95 -11.15 2.04
N THR A 102 18.73 -11.82 1.20
CA THR A 102 20.06 -12.34 1.55
C THR A 102 21.08 -11.26 1.96
N TYR A 103 20.71 -9.97 1.95
CA TYR A 103 21.55 -8.87 2.45
C TYR A 103 21.36 -8.59 3.94
N SER A 104 20.40 -9.25 4.58
CA SER A 104 20.25 -9.35 6.03
C SER A 104 19.97 -10.80 6.43
N ASP A 105 18.76 -11.13 6.84
CA ASP A 105 18.32 -12.43 7.35
C ASP A 105 17.26 -13.13 6.48
N GLY A 106 16.89 -12.52 5.35
CA GLY A 106 16.09 -13.17 4.33
C GLY A 106 16.83 -14.30 3.60
N ARG A 107 16.07 -15.22 3.01
CA ARG A 107 16.56 -16.42 2.31
C ARG A 107 16.64 -16.25 0.79
N THR A 108 15.99 -15.21 0.27
CA THR A 108 15.85 -14.97 -1.17
C THR A 108 16.62 -13.72 -1.60
N THR A 109 17.17 -13.74 -2.82
CA THR A 109 17.89 -12.58 -3.36
C THR A 109 16.94 -11.38 -3.53
N PRO A 110 17.42 -10.12 -3.43
CA PRO A 110 16.57 -8.94 -3.59
C PRO A 110 15.77 -8.95 -4.90
N PHE A 111 16.36 -9.45 -5.99
CA PHE A 111 15.68 -9.47 -7.28
C PHE A 111 14.57 -10.53 -7.35
N ALA A 112 14.77 -11.69 -6.72
CA ALA A 112 13.73 -12.70 -6.65
C ALA A 112 12.55 -12.27 -5.76
N MET A 113 12.80 -11.53 -4.67
CA MET A 113 11.74 -10.89 -3.88
C MET A 113 10.88 -9.93 -4.72
N VAL A 114 11.53 -9.12 -5.57
CA VAL A 114 10.83 -8.24 -6.52
C VAL A 114 9.97 -9.02 -7.52
N LEU A 115 10.50 -10.10 -8.10
CA LEU A 115 9.74 -10.92 -9.05
C LEU A 115 8.55 -11.62 -8.40
N ALA A 116 8.71 -12.13 -7.17
CA ALA A 116 7.63 -12.71 -6.39
C ALA A 116 6.56 -11.67 -6.06
N SER A 117 6.96 -10.47 -5.68
CA SER A 117 6.04 -9.35 -5.45
C SER A 117 5.27 -8.94 -6.71
N LEU A 118 5.93 -8.93 -7.87
CA LEU A 118 5.25 -8.73 -9.15
C LEU A 118 4.23 -9.86 -9.41
N ASP A 119 4.58 -11.12 -9.12
CA ASP A 119 3.65 -12.25 -9.29
C ASP A 119 2.43 -12.14 -8.35
N ALA A 120 2.64 -11.60 -7.14
CA ALA A 120 1.63 -11.26 -6.14
C ALA A 120 0.80 -9.99 -6.46
N GLY A 121 1.07 -9.36 -7.60
CA GLY A 121 0.29 -8.25 -8.11
C GLY A 121 0.76 -6.86 -7.66
N MET A 122 1.98 -6.70 -7.14
CA MET A 122 2.48 -5.38 -6.74
C MET A 122 2.82 -4.50 -7.94
N ASP A 123 2.59 -3.20 -7.79
CA ASP A 123 3.02 -2.12 -8.68
C ASP A 123 4.34 -1.50 -8.24
N PHE A 124 4.60 -1.47 -6.93
CA PHE A 124 5.84 -0.98 -6.34
C PHE A 124 6.24 -1.78 -5.11
N VAL A 125 7.53 -1.78 -4.81
CA VAL A 125 8.10 -2.49 -3.65
C VAL A 125 9.30 -1.77 -3.06
N SER A 126 9.63 -2.10 -1.82
CA SER A 126 10.93 -1.81 -1.24
C SER A 126 11.44 -3.02 -0.47
N VAL A 127 12.67 -3.45 -0.78
CA VAL A 127 13.41 -4.41 0.05
C VAL A 127 14.06 -3.62 1.18
N THR A 128 13.82 -4.00 2.42
CA THR A 128 14.20 -3.25 3.63
C THR A 128 15.03 -4.12 4.56
N ASP A 129 16.15 -4.63 4.07
CA ASP A 129 17.08 -5.42 4.88
C ASP A 129 17.51 -4.70 6.17
N HIS A 130 17.60 -5.45 7.27
CA HIS A 130 18.01 -4.92 8.57
C HIS A 130 19.37 -4.20 8.51
N ASP A 131 19.36 -2.91 8.86
CA ASP A 131 20.54 -2.02 8.93
C ASP A 131 21.40 -2.05 7.64
N SER A 132 20.79 -2.34 6.49
CA SER A 132 21.49 -2.57 5.23
C SER A 132 20.75 -1.98 4.04
N TYR A 133 21.29 -0.89 3.52
CA TYR A 133 20.76 -0.21 2.33
C TYR A 133 21.11 -0.92 1.01
N LYS A 134 21.97 -1.95 1.05
CA LYS A 134 22.55 -2.57 -0.17
C LYS A 134 21.56 -3.44 -0.93
N GLY A 135 20.66 -4.14 -0.22
CA GLY A 135 19.69 -5.04 -0.85
C GLY A 135 18.72 -4.29 -1.75
N SER A 136 18.16 -3.17 -1.27
CA SER A 136 17.27 -2.32 -2.05
C SER A 136 17.95 -1.75 -3.31
N LEU A 137 19.21 -1.29 -3.18
CA LEU A 137 19.97 -0.79 -4.33
C LEU A 137 20.21 -1.89 -5.37
N LYS A 138 20.47 -3.13 -4.92
CA LYS A 138 20.63 -4.27 -5.81
C LYS A 138 19.32 -4.64 -6.52
N ALA A 139 18.20 -4.59 -5.82
CA ALA A 139 16.87 -4.78 -6.40
C ALA A 139 16.59 -3.75 -7.51
N ILE A 140 16.80 -2.45 -7.23
CA ILE A 140 16.61 -1.36 -8.20
C ILE A 140 17.50 -1.55 -9.42
N GLN A 141 18.78 -1.85 -9.21
CA GLN A 141 19.72 -2.13 -10.29
C GLN A 141 19.18 -3.24 -11.20
N LYS A 142 18.74 -4.36 -10.61
CA LYS A 142 18.27 -5.52 -11.38
C LYS A 142 16.94 -5.27 -12.08
N VAL A 143 16.02 -4.52 -11.47
CA VAL A 143 14.78 -4.07 -12.12
C VAL A 143 15.09 -3.27 -13.37
N LYS A 144 16.03 -2.32 -13.28
CA LYS A 144 16.45 -1.48 -14.42
C LYS A 144 17.16 -2.29 -15.51
N GLU A 145 18.13 -3.12 -15.13
CA GLU A 145 18.88 -3.97 -16.06
C GLU A 145 17.96 -4.89 -16.88
N ASN A 146 16.89 -5.41 -16.27
CA ASN A 146 16.00 -6.38 -16.89
C ASN A 146 14.67 -5.77 -17.38
N SER A 147 14.50 -4.45 -17.30
CA SER A 147 13.27 -3.74 -17.70
C SER A 147 11.99 -4.34 -17.09
N ILE A 148 12.05 -4.71 -15.80
CA ILE A 148 10.91 -5.28 -15.08
C ILE A 148 9.86 -4.20 -14.83
N ASP A 149 8.59 -4.47 -15.13
CA ASP A 149 7.47 -3.53 -14.97
C ASP A 149 6.97 -3.40 -13.51
N ILE A 150 7.87 -2.99 -12.62
CA ILE A 150 7.60 -2.72 -11.21
C ILE A 150 8.47 -1.56 -10.73
N LEU A 151 7.94 -0.71 -9.85
CA LEU A 151 8.71 0.38 -9.25
C LEU A 151 9.43 -0.13 -7.99
N ALA A 152 10.75 -0.26 -8.04
CA ALA A 152 11.55 -0.55 -6.84
C ALA A 152 12.02 0.74 -6.16
N LEU A 153 11.86 0.81 -4.85
CA LEU A 153 12.23 1.95 -4.01
C LEU A 153 13.38 1.58 -3.08
N CYS A 154 14.24 2.56 -2.79
CA CYS A 154 15.29 2.36 -1.80
C CYS A 154 14.67 2.13 -0.41
N GLY A 155 15.29 1.25 0.38
CA GLY A 155 14.74 0.80 1.64
C GLY A 155 15.83 0.32 2.59
N GLU A 156 15.58 0.49 3.88
CA GLU A 156 16.37 -0.05 4.99
C GLU A 156 15.41 -0.18 6.17
N GLU A 157 15.37 -1.33 6.82
CA GLU A 157 14.74 -1.42 8.13
C GLU A 157 15.79 -1.12 9.19
N VAL A 158 15.59 -0.02 9.90
CA VAL A 158 16.58 0.52 10.82
C VAL A 158 16.32 -0.06 12.21
N SER A 159 17.26 -0.86 12.72
CA SER A 159 17.30 -1.24 14.13
C SER A 159 17.61 -0.01 14.96
N VAL A 160 16.65 0.45 15.76
CA VAL A 160 16.84 1.64 16.60
C VAL A 160 17.88 1.34 17.70
N GLY A 161 18.89 2.20 17.84
CA GLY A 161 20.12 1.93 18.61
C GLY A 161 21.20 1.11 17.87
N GLY A 162 20.82 0.43 16.78
CA GLY A 162 21.73 -0.33 15.92
C GLY A 162 22.15 -1.67 16.52
N LYS A 163 22.99 -2.41 15.78
CA LYS A 163 23.42 -3.78 16.15
C LYS A 163 24.07 -3.91 17.53
N LYS A 164 24.74 -2.87 18.02
CA LYS A 164 25.45 -2.87 19.30
C LYS A 164 24.49 -2.77 20.50
N ASP A 165 23.41 -2.02 20.32
CA ASP A 165 22.37 -1.82 21.33
C ASP A 165 21.25 -2.86 21.24
N MET A 166 21.27 -3.75 20.23
CA MET A 166 20.24 -4.77 19.98
C MET A 166 18.83 -4.17 20.15
N SER A 167 18.32 -3.48 19.12
CA SER A 167 17.01 -2.79 19.10
C SER A 167 15.92 -3.53 19.88
N ILE A 168 15.86 -4.83 19.70
CA ILE A 168 14.91 -5.75 20.32
C ILE A 168 15.16 -5.97 21.82
N ALA A 169 16.40 -6.11 22.25
CA ALA A 169 16.76 -6.37 23.66
C ALA A 169 16.61 -5.12 24.55
N GLN A 170 16.65 -3.93 23.95
CA GLN A 170 16.47 -2.66 24.65
C GLN A 170 15.07 -2.04 24.46
N GLY A 171 14.13 -2.71 23.78
CA GLY A 171 12.77 -2.17 23.62
C GLY A 171 12.67 -0.99 22.65
N ASN A 172 13.59 -0.86 21.69
CA ASN A 172 13.66 0.30 20.77
C ASN A 172 12.81 0.14 19.51
N GLY A 173 12.47 -1.09 19.13
CA GLY A 173 11.77 -1.41 17.88
C GLY A 173 12.54 -1.12 16.59
N HIS A 174 11.82 -1.18 15.46
CA HIS A 174 12.32 -0.95 14.11
C HIS A 174 11.56 0.16 13.39
N ILE A 175 12.24 0.89 12.49
CA ILE A 175 11.64 1.91 11.64
C ILE A 175 12.12 1.69 10.21
N LEU A 176 11.18 1.57 9.27
CA LEU A 176 11.48 1.53 7.84
C LEU A 176 11.87 2.92 7.35
N SER A 177 12.99 2.98 6.66
CA SER A 177 13.50 4.14 5.95
C SER A 177 13.29 3.95 4.45
N ILE A 178 12.18 4.48 3.93
CA ILE A 178 11.84 4.33 2.51
C ILE A 178 12.27 5.57 1.73
N ASN A 179 12.97 5.36 0.62
CA ASN A 179 13.45 6.38 -0.30
C ASN A 179 14.36 7.47 0.33
N ALA A 180 14.98 7.20 1.48
CA ALA A 180 16.06 8.02 1.98
C ALA A 180 17.24 7.98 0.99
N ASN A 181 17.96 9.07 0.77
CA ASN A 181 19.06 9.12 -0.22
C ASN A 181 20.38 8.48 0.25
N LYS A 182 20.44 8.00 1.50
CA LYS A 182 21.61 7.38 2.13
C LYS A 182 21.17 6.48 3.28
N SER A 183 22.02 5.52 3.64
CA SER A 183 21.76 4.63 4.77
C SER A 183 21.67 5.39 6.10
N ILE A 184 20.74 4.98 6.95
CA ILE A 184 20.61 5.52 8.31
C ILE A 184 21.62 4.85 9.24
N GLN A 185 21.87 3.55 9.07
CA GLN A 185 22.92 2.85 9.80
C GLN A 185 24.31 3.46 9.55
N ASP A 186 24.65 3.81 8.30
CA ASP A 186 25.95 4.40 8.00
C ASP A 186 26.16 5.76 8.68
N GLN A 187 25.09 6.52 8.90
CA GLN A 187 25.15 7.81 9.58
C GLN A 187 25.48 7.70 11.08
N ARG A 188 25.28 6.53 11.70
CA ARG A 188 25.64 6.26 13.12
C ARG A 188 27.10 5.88 13.33
N LYS A 189 27.88 5.67 12.27
CA LYS A 189 29.29 5.25 12.37
C LYS A 189 30.19 6.30 13.00
N ASP A 190 29.84 7.58 12.88
CA ASP A 190 30.48 8.66 13.62
C ASP A 190 29.89 8.73 15.04
N ILE A 191 30.48 7.96 15.95
CA ILE A 191 29.99 7.78 17.32
C ILE A 191 29.93 9.12 18.07
N LYS A 192 30.95 9.97 17.93
CA LYS A 192 31.00 11.28 18.63
C LYS A 192 29.86 12.18 18.17
N LYS A 193 29.60 12.21 16.86
CA LYS A 193 28.48 12.96 16.30
C LYS A 193 27.14 12.37 16.76
N TYR A 194 27.00 11.05 16.70
CA TYR A 194 25.79 10.35 17.11
C TYR A 194 25.42 10.62 18.57
N GLU A 195 26.38 10.46 19.49
CA GLU A 195 26.18 10.72 20.93
C GLU A 195 25.79 12.18 21.19
N LYS A 196 26.45 13.13 20.52
CA LYS A 196 26.12 14.56 20.62
C LYS A 196 24.68 14.85 20.16
N GLU A 197 24.28 14.32 19.00
CA GLU A 197 22.92 14.51 18.48
C GLU A 197 21.86 13.88 19.40
N LEU A 198 22.15 12.73 20.01
CA LEU A 198 21.25 12.11 21.01
C LEU A 198 21.09 12.99 22.26
N GLU A 199 22.17 13.59 22.74
CA GLU A 199 22.09 14.50 23.89
C GLU A 199 21.25 15.74 23.57
N GLU A 200 21.46 16.35 22.41
CA GLU A 200 20.68 17.50 21.93
C GLU A 200 19.18 17.17 21.82
N ILE A 201 18.85 16.01 21.23
CA ILE A 201 17.47 15.52 21.14
C ILE A 201 16.89 15.28 22.54
N SER A 202 17.62 14.62 23.43
CA SER A 202 17.17 14.33 24.80
C SER A 202 16.88 15.61 25.58
N GLN A 203 17.74 16.63 25.48
CA GLN A 203 17.52 17.94 26.10
C GLN A 203 16.31 18.68 25.52
N SER A 204 16.05 18.54 24.21
CA SER A 204 14.85 19.07 23.58
C SER A 204 13.58 18.37 24.09
N LEU A 205 13.59 17.04 24.15
CA LEU A 205 12.46 16.24 24.60
C LEU A 205 12.04 16.55 26.04
N LYS A 206 12.99 16.87 26.94
CA LYS A 206 12.69 17.30 28.32
C LYS A 206 11.88 18.59 28.42
N LYS A 207 11.83 19.39 27.34
CA LYS A 207 11.07 20.65 27.27
C LYS A 207 9.70 20.47 26.61
N GLU A 208 9.45 19.32 25.97
CA GLU A 208 8.19 19.00 25.33
C GLU A 208 7.22 18.36 26.34
N ASP A 209 5.92 18.47 26.05
CA ASP A 209 4.88 17.76 26.79
C ASP A 209 4.81 16.31 26.30
N ILE A 210 5.70 15.46 26.83
CA ILE A 210 5.75 14.01 26.59
C ILE A 210 5.40 13.23 27.87
N ASP A 211 5.04 11.95 27.73
CA ASP A 211 4.81 11.07 28.88
C ASP A 211 6.01 11.10 29.85
N LYS A 212 5.76 11.50 31.09
CA LYS A 212 6.79 11.69 32.14
C LYS A 212 7.47 10.38 32.57
N SER A 213 6.90 9.23 32.22
CA SER A 213 7.50 7.92 32.48
C SER A 213 8.60 7.54 31.47
N ILE A 214 8.74 8.29 30.37
CA ILE A 214 9.71 8.02 29.31
C ILE A 214 11.11 8.49 29.71
N ASP A 215 12.09 7.59 29.64
CA ASP A 215 13.50 7.97 29.64
C ASP A 215 13.84 8.67 28.31
N THR A 216 14.08 9.99 28.39
CA THR A 216 14.36 10.81 27.21
C THR A 216 15.71 10.50 26.56
N GLN A 217 16.68 9.93 27.28
CA GLN A 217 17.96 9.53 26.69
C GLN A 217 17.76 8.30 25.80
N HIS A 218 16.96 7.36 26.27
CA HIS A 218 16.61 6.17 25.53
C HIS A 218 15.71 6.51 24.33
N TYR A 219 14.65 7.27 24.56
CA TYR A 219 13.69 7.66 23.52
C TYR A 219 14.31 8.55 22.41
N ALA A 220 15.36 9.30 22.73
CA ALA A 220 16.10 10.08 21.74
C ALA A 220 16.61 9.22 20.55
N LYS A 221 16.88 7.93 20.76
CA LYS A 221 17.31 7.02 19.68
C LYS A 221 16.23 6.86 18.60
N ASN A 222 14.96 6.73 18.98
CA ASN A 222 13.84 6.64 18.05
C ASN A 222 13.67 7.93 17.25
N ILE A 223 13.70 9.07 17.94
CA ILE A 223 13.57 10.39 17.32
C ILE A 223 14.74 10.68 16.39
N TRP A 224 15.96 10.27 16.77
CA TRP A 224 17.14 10.40 15.93
C TRP A 224 16.98 9.66 14.60
N VAL A 225 16.50 8.41 14.61
CA VAL A 225 16.24 7.63 13.39
C VAL A 225 15.22 8.34 12.50
N ILE A 226 14.10 8.78 13.07
CA ILE A 226 13.08 9.53 12.34
C ILE A 226 13.69 10.77 11.68
N ASN A 227 14.44 11.58 12.45
CA ASN A 227 15.06 12.79 11.94
C ASN A 227 16.04 12.51 10.81
N LYS A 228 16.90 11.47 10.92
CA LYS A 228 17.84 11.12 9.86
C LYS A 228 17.18 10.63 8.59
N ILE A 229 16.04 9.94 8.70
CA ILE A 229 15.23 9.57 7.53
C ILE A 229 14.71 10.83 6.82
N LYS A 230 14.20 11.81 7.57
CA LYS A 230 13.72 13.09 7.02
C LYS A 230 14.82 13.92 6.39
N GLU A 231 15.97 14.05 7.07
CA GLU A 231 17.16 14.72 6.55
C GLU A 231 17.65 14.08 5.24
N ALA A 232 17.46 12.77 5.08
CA ALA A 232 17.78 12.03 3.86
C ALA A 232 16.67 12.09 2.79
N GLY A 233 15.57 12.82 3.04
CA GLY A 233 14.44 12.98 2.12
C GLY A 233 13.47 11.80 2.05
N GLY A 234 13.66 10.79 2.90
CA GLY A 234 12.85 9.59 2.94
C GLY A 234 11.55 9.74 3.72
N VAL A 235 10.79 8.65 3.82
CA VAL A 235 9.63 8.51 4.70
C VAL A 235 9.91 7.47 5.79
N SER A 236 9.47 7.77 7.00
CA SER A 236 9.66 6.93 8.19
C SER A 236 8.37 6.20 8.56
N ILE A 237 8.41 4.86 8.53
CA ILE A 237 7.27 4.01 8.86
C ILE A 237 7.66 3.17 10.08
N LEU A 238 6.89 3.23 11.16
CA LEU A 238 7.12 2.41 12.33
C LEU A 238 6.74 0.95 12.03
N ALA A 239 7.70 0.04 12.10
CA ALA A 239 7.50 -1.37 11.78
C ALA A 239 6.92 -2.15 12.96
N HIS A 240 5.98 -3.06 12.66
CA HIS A 240 5.37 -4.08 13.53
C HIS A 240 5.42 -3.76 15.05
N PRO A 241 4.81 -2.65 15.52
CA PRO A 241 5.08 -2.07 16.84
C PRO A 241 4.69 -2.98 18.02
N ASN A 242 3.89 -4.00 17.77
CA ASN A 242 3.42 -4.96 18.77
C ASN A 242 4.00 -6.37 18.55
N TRP A 243 5.07 -6.51 17.77
CA TRP A 243 5.80 -7.75 17.67
C TRP A 243 6.37 -8.18 19.04
N ILE A 244 6.18 -9.45 19.37
CA ILE A 244 6.55 -10.05 20.65
C ILE A 244 7.88 -10.80 20.50
N TYR A 245 8.87 -10.44 21.30
CA TYR A 245 10.15 -11.11 21.31
C TYR A 245 10.11 -12.43 22.10
N ARG A 246 11.17 -13.23 21.98
CA ARG A 246 11.29 -14.57 22.58
C ARG A 246 11.09 -14.61 24.09
N ASP A 247 11.28 -13.51 24.80
CA ASP A 247 11.04 -13.40 26.25
C ASP A 247 9.58 -13.05 26.62
N GLY A 248 8.69 -12.99 25.62
CA GLY A 248 7.25 -12.73 25.78
C GLY A 248 6.89 -11.24 25.87
N LYS A 249 7.85 -10.33 25.75
CA LYS A 249 7.60 -8.88 25.79
C LYS A 249 7.51 -8.29 24.39
N TYR A 250 6.85 -7.15 24.27
CA TYR A 250 6.96 -6.35 23.05
C TYR A 250 8.39 -5.88 22.83
N HIS A 251 8.87 -6.03 21.60
CA HIS A 251 10.20 -5.57 21.18
C HIS A 251 10.34 -4.03 21.17
N LEU A 252 9.21 -3.31 21.22
CA LEU A 252 9.12 -1.86 21.32
C LEU A 252 8.41 -1.47 22.62
N HIS A 253 9.05 -0.60 23.40
CA HIS A 253 8.48 -0.06 24.62
C HIS A 253 7.18 0.68 24.32
N GLN A 254 6.06 0.25 24.93
CA GLN A 254 4.73 0.72 24.56
C GLN A 254 4.51 2.22 24.82
N ALA A 255 5.19 2.81 25.80
CA ALA A 255 5.18 4.27 25.97
C ALA A 255 5.88 4.99 24.80
N PHE A 256 6.98 4.42 24.26
CA PHE A 256 7.67 5.01 23.11
C PHE A 256 6.81 4.88 21.86
N TYR A 257 6.17 3.74 21.65
CA TYR A 257 5.21 3.54 20.56
C TYR A 257 4.13 4.63 20.56
N LYS A 258 3.39 4.77 21.67
CA LYS A 258 2.29 5.73 21.78
C LYS A 258 2.77 7.18 21.68
N GLU A 259 3.91 7.49 22.28
CA GLU A 259 4.51 8.83 22.21
C GLU A 259 4.98 9.16 20.79
N MET A 260 5.60 8.23 20.06
CA MET A 260 5.98 8.45 18.66
C MET A 260 4.76 8.72 17.79
N LEU A 261 3.68 7.94 17.95
CA LEU A 261 2.45 8.19 17.22
C LEU A 261 1.87 9.56 17.55
N ARG A 262 2.00 10.06 18.78
CA ARG A 262 1.41 11.33 19.19
C ARG A 262 2.24 12.55 18.80
N THR A 263 3.56 12.50 18.96
CA THR A 263 4.42 13.72 18.95
C THR A 263 5.64 13.64 18.06
N SER A 264 5.86 12.55 17.31
CA SER A 264 6.96 12.49 16.36
C SER A 264 6.53 12.89 14.94
N HIS A 265 7.54 13.05 14.07
CA HIS A 265 7.34 13.29 12.64
C HIS A 265 7.23 11.99 11.81
N LEU A 266 6.81 10.86 12.40
CA LEU A 266 6.54 9.63 11.64
C LEU A 266 5.63 9.89 10.44
N ASP A 267 5.89 9.20 9.33
CA ASP A 267 4.98 9.21 8.18
C ASP A 267 3.88 8.18 8.28
N GLY A 268 4.19 7.03 8.87
CA GLY A 268 3.24 5.95 8.99
C GLY A 268 3.59 4.94 10.07
N VAL A 269 2.70 3.96 10.19
CA VAL A 269 2.84 2.80 11.07
C VAL A 269 2.30 1.58 10.36
N GLU A 270 3.00 0.46 10.48
CA GLU A 270 2.46 -0.83 10.06
C GLU A 270 1.31 -1.23 10.96
N ALA A 271 0.11 -1.29 10.39
CA ALA A 271 -1.09 -1.78 11.05
C ALA A 271 -1.30 -3.27 10.81
N PHE A 272 -0.75 -3.79 9.70
CA PHE A 272 -0.74 -5.22 9.36
C PHE A 272 0.69 -5.63 8.94
N GLY A 273 1.39 -6.39 9.78
CA GLY A 273 2.69 -7.03 9.47
C GLY A 273 2.65 -8.56 9.68
N GLU A 274 3.77 -9.28 9.48
CA GLU A 274 3.95 -10.74 9.71
C GLU A 274 3.86 -11.14 11.18
N GLU A 275 2.83 -10.68 11.87
CA GLU A 275 2.65 -10.94 13.27
C GLU A 275 1.71 -12.17 13.44
N LYS A 276 2.15 -13.17 14.22
CA LYS A 276 1.38 -14.42 14.44
C LYS A 276 0.07 -14.15 15.19
N VAL A 277 -0.84 -15.13 15.24
CA VAL A 277 -2.18 -15.00 15.87
C VAL A 277 -2.12 -14.50 17.34
N ASN A 278 -1.01 -14.72 18.05
CA ASN A 278 -0.81 -14.27 19.43
C ASN A 278 -0.29 -12.82 19.55
N GLU A 279 -0.06 -12.15 18.42
CA GLU A 279 0.52 -10.83 18.32
C GLU A 279 -0.58 -9.82 17.96
N HIS A 280 -0.62 -8.73 18.71
CA HIS A 280 -1.82 -7.90 18.88
C HIS A 280 -1.99 -6.86 17.74
N ASN A 281 -1.96 -7.28 16.48
CA ASN A 281 -2.18 -6.41 15.30
C ASN A 281 -3.44 -5.54 15.41
N ASN A 282 -4.54 -6.09 15.94
CA ASN A 282 -5.78 -5.33 16.16
C ASN A 282 -5.57 -4.16 17.14
N MET A 283 -4.66 -4.29 18.10
CA MET A 283 -4.30 -3.20 19.02
C MET A 283 -3.48 -2.12 18.32
N THR A 284 -2.61 -2.49 17.37
CA THR A 284 -1.89 -1.53 16.51
C THR A 284 -2.89 -0.69 15.72
N HIS A 285 -3.84 -1.36 15.08
CA HIS A 285 -4.95 -0.72 14.36
C HIS A 285 -5.73 0.25 15.26
N LEU A 286 -6.20 -0.20 16.43
CA LEU A 286 -6.95 0.64 17.37
C LEU A 286 -6.16 1.84 17.87
N THR A 287 -4.89 1.62 18.26
CA THR A 287 -4.02 2.69 18.77
C THR A 287 -3.75 3.73 17.68
N ALA A 288 -3.46 3.30 16.45
CA ALA A 288 -3.22 4.20 15.32
C ALA A 288 -4.46 5.05 14.98
N LEU A 289 -5.67 4.46 15.01
CA LEU A 289 -6.91 5.20 14.75
C LEU A 289 -7.29 6.17 15.87
N GLN A 290 -7.02 5.82 17.13
CA GLN A 290 -7.38 6.66 18.28
C GLN A 290 -6.35 7.76 18.56
N THR A 291 -5.11 7.61 18.08
CA THR A 291 -4.05 8.58 18.34
C THR A 291 -4.06 9.70 17.33
N LYS A 292 -4.37 10.91 17.78
CA LYS A 292 -4.18 12.13 16.98
C LYS A 292 -2.72 12.60 17.13
N ASN A 293 -1.94 12.46 16.06
CA ASN A 293 -0.59 13.02 16.01
C ASN A 293 -0.63 14.56 15.91
N LYS A 294 0.35 15.22 16.52
CA LYS A 294 0.51 16.68 16.60
C LYS A 294 0.68 17.35 15.23
N TYR A 295 1.27 16.66 14.25
CA TYR A 295 1.70 17.26 12.98
C TYR A 295 0.85 16.84 11.79
N LYS A 296 0.42 15.58 11.71
CA LYS A 296 -0.31 15.06 10.53
C LYS A 296 -1.07 13.76 10.79
N TYR A 297 -1.86 13.31 9.81
CA TYR A 297 -2.39 11.94 9.84
C TYR A 297 -1.25 10.93 9.66
N ILE A 298 -1.14 9.95 10.57
CA ILE A 298 -0.17 8.85 10.45
C ILE A 298 -0.74 7.81 9.51
N ALA A 299 -0.09 7.64 8.36
CA ALA A 299 -0.55 6.74 7.32
C ALA A 299 -0.44 5.27 7.78
N PRO A 300 -1.51 4.45 7.68
CA PRO A 300 -1.41 3.04 7.97
C PRO A 300 -0.76 2.29 6.80
N PHE A 301 0.03 1.27 7.14
CA PHE A 301 0.68 0.38 6.20
C PHE A 301 0.34 -1.09 6.48
N GLY A 302 0.16 -1.83 5.39
CA GLY A 302 0.13 -3.28 5.38
C GLY A 302 1.32 -3.75 4.58
N ASN A 303 2.21 -4.51 5.19
CA ASN A 303 3.39 -5.03 4.52
C ASN A 303 3.60 -6.50 4.92
N SER A 304 4.30 -7.24 4.07
CA SER A 304 4.45 -8.67 4.29
C SER A 304 5.42 -8.99 5.41
N ASP A 305 6.49 -8.20 5.58
CA ASP A 305 7.67 -8.56 6.38
C ASP A 305 8.29 -9.90 5.94
N ALA A 306 8.11 -10.23 4.65
CA ALA A 306 8.47 -11.55 4.13
C ALA A 306 10.00 -11.77 4.14
N HIS A 307 10.41 -12.93 4.65
CA HIS A 307 11.81 -13.36 4.70
C HIS A 307 12.19 -14.34 3.58
N ASP A 308 11.22 -14.76 2.78
CA ASP A 308 11.42 -15.54 1.56
C ASP A 308 10.38 -15.15 0.50
N SER A 309 10.49 -15.75 -0.69
CA SER A 309 9.67 -15.37 -1.85
C SER A 309 8.41 -16.21 -2.03
N ASP A 310 8.27 -17.27 -1.25
CA ASP A 310 7.23 -18.27 -1.37
C ASP A 310 6.19 -18.20 -0.24
N HIS A 311 6.46 -17.43 0.82
CA HIS A 311 5.55 -17.16 1.92
C HIS A 311 5.23 -15.66 2.04
N GLU A 312 4.00 -15.35 2.49
CA GLU A 312 3.49 -14.03 2.95
C GLU A 312 3.41 -12.88 1.94
N ILE A 313 4.23 -12.89 0.89
CA ILE A 313 4.16 -11.89 -0.18
C ILE A 313 2.76 -11.90 -0.80
N GLY A 314 2.08 -10.76 -0.70
CA GLY A 314 0.73 -10.59 -1.24
C GLY A 314 -0.41 -10.80 -0.26
N ASP A 315 -0.14 -11.28 0.95
CA ASP A 315 -1.16 -11.41 2.00
C ASP A 315 -1.41 -10.08 2.69
N ARG A 316 -0.36 -9.28 2.88
CA ARG A 316 -0.44 -7.93 3.44
C ARG A 316 0.19 -6.96 2.46
N PHE A 317 -0.50 -5.85 2.21
CA PHE A 317 -0.05 -4.85 1.24
C PHE A 317 -0.72 -3.51 1.49
N THR A 318 -0.17 -2.47 0.88
CA THR A 318 -0.70 -1.11 0.96
C THR A 318 -1.17 -0.66 -0.42
N ILE A 319 -2.37 -0.09 -0.49
CA ILE A 319 -2.82 0.67 -1.66
C ILE A 319 -2.45 2.13 -1.44
N VAL A 320 -1.70 2.70 -2.38
CA VAL A 320 -1.30 4.12 -2.40
C VAL A 320 -1.96 4.80 -3.59
N PHE A 321 -2.66 5.90 -3.34
CA PHE A 321 -3.31 6.69 -4.39
C PHE A 321 -2.37 7.79 -4.86
N ALA A 322 -1.69 7.58 -5.99
CA ALA A 322 -0.68 8.48 -6.53
C ALA A 322 -1.07 9.01 -7.91
N LYS A 323 -0.62 10.22 -8.26
CA LYS A 323 -0.82 10.82 -9.60
C LYS A 323 -0.18 9.98 -10.71
N GLU A 324 0.96 9.36 -10.41
CA GLU A 324 1.73 8.55 -11.35
C GLU A 324 2.51 7.45 -10.64
N LYS A 325 2.86 6.38 -11.38
CA LYS A 325 3.72 5.28 -10.90
C LYS A 325 5.18 5.72 -10.94
N SER A 326 5.56 6.65 -10.08
CA SER A 326 6.92 7.17 -9.93
C SER A 326 7.31 7.26 -8.46
N THR A 327 8.61 7.34 -8.17
CA THR A 327 9.11 7.54 -6.82
C THR A 327 8.51 8.79 -6.17
N SER A 328 8.49 9.93 -6.88
CA SER A 328 7.91 11.17 -6.38
C SER A 328 6.42 11.03 -6.10
N GLY A 329 5.66 10.43 -7.03
CA GLY A 329 4.21 10.25 -6.89
C GLY A 329 3.85 9.39 -5.68
N VAL A 330 4.55 8.27 -5.47
CA VAL A 330 4.32 7.38 -4.30
C VAL A 330 4.72 8.09 -2.99
N MET A 331 5.86 8.79 -2.97
CA MET A 331 6.31 9.50 -1.76
C MET A 331 5.39 10.67 -1.38
N GLU A 332 4.90 11.44 -2.35
CA GLU A 332 3.92 12.52 -2.13
C GLU A 332 2.63 11.95 -1.53
N ALA A 333 2.08 10.89 -2.14
CA ALA A 333 0.86 10.24 -1.66
C ALA A 333 0.99 9.66 -0.25
N ILE A 334 2.12 9.02 0.07
CA ILE A 334 2.42 8.54 1.43
C ILE A 334 2.45 9.71 2.43
N LYS A 335 3.13 10.81 2.10
CA LYS A 335 3.25 11.97 2.99
C LYS A 335 1.89 12.63 3.25
N GLU A 336 0.98 12.65 2.27
CA GLU A 336 -0.41 13.12 2.39
C GLU A 336 -1.34 12.12 3.12
N GLY A 337 -0.86 10.92 3.43
CA GLY A 337 -1.68 9.86 4.03
C GLY A 337 -2.77 9.38 3.07
N LEU A 338 -2.46 9.27 1.79
CA LEU A 338 -3.30 8.69 0.75
C LEU A 338 -3.04 7.19 0.62
N THR A 339 -3.05 6.49 1.76
CA THR A 339 -2.75 5.07 1.87
C THR A 339 -3.92 4.33 2.50
N CYS A 340 -4.05 3.05 2.15
CA CYS A 340 -4.91 2.11 2.81
C CYS A 340 -4.18 0.77 2.95
N ALA A 341 -3.93 0.35 4.19
CA ALA A 341 -3.35 -0.95 4.49
C ALA A 341 -4.40 -2.04 4.34
N VAL A 342 -4.01 -3.18 3.79
CA VAL A 342 -4.89 -4.32 3.52
C VAL A 342 -4.24 -5.59 4.05
N TYR A 343 -5.04 -6.40 4.74
CA TYR A 343 -4.73 -7.79 5.06
C TYR A 343 -5.76 -8.71 4.39
N LYS A 344 -5.28 -9.47 3.41
CA LYS A 344 -6.04 -10.47 2.67
C LYS A 344 -6.26 -11.69 3.57
N ARG A 345 -7.52 -11.96 3.88
CA ARG A 345 -7.93 -13.22 4.53
C ARG A 345 -8.50 -14.18 3.51
N GLU A 346 -8.03 -15.42 3.50
CA GLU A 346 -8.60 -16.47 2.64
C GLU A 346 -10.03 -16.79 3.08
N ASN A 347 -10.97 -16.89 2.15
CA ASN A 347 -12.39 -17.21 2.42
C ASN A 347 -13.15 -16.25 3.36
N TYR A 348 -12.55 -15.10 3.74
CA TYR A 348 -13.16 -14.06 4.56
C TYR A 348 -13.04 -12.68 3.89
N GLU A 349 -13.82 -11.72 4.38
CA GLU A 349 -13.66 -10.32 3.98
C GLU A 349 -12.26 -9.81 4.35
N HIS A 350 -11.62 -9.11 3.42
CA HIS A 350 -10.32 -8.48 3.66
C HIS A 350 -10.45 -7.46 4.81
N GLN A 351 -9.43 -7.41 5.66
CA GLN A 351 -9.31 -6.31 6.62
C GLN A 351 -8.59 -5.15 5.95
N PHE A 352 -9.05 -3.93 6.23
CA PHE A 352 -8.43 -2.73 5.70
C PHE A 352 -8.49 -1.59 6.71
N ILE A 353 -7.51 -0.70 6.66
CA ILE A 353 -7.44 0.52 7.47
C ILE A 353 -6.90 1.65 6.61
N GLY A 354 -7.55 2.81 6.70
CA GLY A 354 -7.23 4.03 5.99
C GLY A 354 -8.22 5.11 6.39
N LYS A 355 -8.16 6.25 5.70
CA LYS A 355 -9.26 7.22 5.76
C LYS A 355 -10.54 6.55 5.21
N ASP A 356 -11.69 6.91 5.77
CA ASP A 356 -12.97 6.26 5.48
C ASP A 356 -13.30 6.21 3.97
N ASP A 357 -13.15 7.35 3.29
CA ASP A 357 -13.35 7.49 1.85
C ASP A 357 -12.41 6.59 1.02
N LEU A 358 -11.13 6.50 1.41
CA LEU A 358 -10.16 5.61 0.77
C LEU A 358 -10.47 4.14 1.04
N ALA A 359 -10.86 3.79 2.27
CA ALA A 359 -11.19 2.42 2.66
C ALA A 359 -12.39 1.88 1.87
N GLN A 360 -13.47 2.67 1.76
CA GLN A 360 -14.63 2.31 0.94
C GLN A 360 -14.26 2.12 -0.53
N TYR A 361 -13.39 2.99 -1.06
CA TYR A 361 -12.95 2.88 -2.45
C TYR A 361 -12.03 1.67 -2.67
N VAL A 362 -11.13 1.37 -1.75
CA VAL A 362 -10.30 0.16 -1.79
C VAL A 362 -11.17 -1.10 -1.76
N TYR A 363 -12.22 -1.15 -0.95
CA TYR A 363 -13.15 -2.26 -0.95
C TYR A 363 -13.78 -2.51 -2.34
N PHE A 364 -14.22 -1.45 -3.02
CA PHE A 364 -14.66 -1.53 -4.42
C PHE A 364 -13.55 -2.04 -5.35
N LEU A 365 -12.34 -1.48 -5.27
CA LEU A 365 -11.22 -1.84 -6.14
C LEU A 365 -10.76 -3.28 -5.97
N LEU A 366 -10.77 -3.82 -4.74
CA LEU A 366 -10.39 -5.21 -4.46
C LEU A 366 -11.35 -6.20 -5.14
N LYS A 367 -12.63 -5.84 -5.28
CA LYS A 367 -13.65 -6.64 -5.97
C LYS A 367 -13.62 -6.44 -7.49
N GLU A 368 -13.50 -5.20 -7.95
CA GLU A 368 -13.80 -4.85 -9.35
C GLU A 368 -12.56 -4.58 -10.21
N TYR A 369 -11.44 -4.15 -9.62
CA TYR A 369 -10.22 -3.76 -10.33
C TYR A 369 -9.09 -4.79 -10.19
N TYR A 370 -8.69 -5.06 -8.95
CA TYR A 370 -7.50 -5.87 -8.66
C TYR A 370 -7.54 -7.31 -9.18
N PRO A 371 -8.68 -8.02 -9.30
CA PRO A 371 -8.68 -9.39 -9.82
C PRO A 371 -8.15 -9.52 -11.25
N ARG A 372 -8.32 -8.47 -12.09
CA ARG A 372 -7.81 -8.47 -13.46
C ARG A 372 -6.42 -7.85 -13.55
N HIS A 373 -6.13 -6.81 -12.77
CA HIS A 373 -4.77 -6.26 -12.61
C HIS A 373 -3.79 -7.35 -12.15
N TYR A 374 -4.15 -8.13 -11.12
CA TYR A 374 -3.39 -9.27 -10.62
C TYR A 374 -3.03 -10.26 -11.74
N LYS A 375 -4.00 -10.66 -12.58
CA LYS A 375 -3.75 -11.58 -13.70
C LYS A 375 -2.72 -11.05 -14.70
N PHE A 376 -2.68 -9.75 -14.96
CA PHE A 376 -1.66 -9.16 -15.82
C PHE A 376 -0.28 -9.18 -15.16
N LYS A 377 -0.21 -8.83 -13.88
CA LYS A 377 1.02 -8.81 -13.09
C LYS A 377 1.64 -10.20 -12.95
N THR A 378 0.87 -11.20 -12.56
CA THR A 378 1.27 -12.62 -12.55
C THR A 378 1.73 -13.09 -13.93
N ARG A 379 1.06 -12.67 -15.01
CA ARG A 379 1.50 -13.03 -16.37
C ARG A 379 2.85 -12.40 -16.73
N LEU A 380 3.07 -11.14 -16.35
CA LEU A 380 4.34 -10.45 -16.56
C LEU A 380 5.46 -11.12 -15.77
N ALA A 381 5.26 -11.39 -14.49
CA ALA A 381 6.24 -12.07 -13.64
C ALA A 381 6.71 -13.39 -14.27
N LYS A 382 5.77 -14.23 -14.70
CA LYS A 382 6.07 -15.50 -15.39
C LYS A 382 6.89 -15.30 -16.66
N LEU A 383 6.53 -14.33 -17.50
CA LEU A 383 7.30 -14.04 -18.72
C LEU A 383 8.71 -13.53 -18.42
N TYR A 384 8.89 -12.72 -17.38
CA TYR A 384 10.21 -12.26 -16.96
C TYR A 384 11.07 -13.41 -16.42
N VAL A 385 10.48 -14.31 -15.63
CA VAL A 385 11.16 -15.52 -15.14
C VAL A 385 11.52 -16.44 -16.31
N ASP A 386 10.61 -16.71 -17.24
CA ASP A 386 10.87 -17.51 -18.44
C ASP A 386 12.02 -16.93 -19.27
N GLN A 387 12.07 -15.59 -19.42
CA GLN A 387 13.15 -14.90 -20.12
C GLN A 387 14.51 -15.11 -19.44
N LEU A 388 14.55 -15.00 -18.12
CA LEU A 388 15.77 -15.17 -17.33
C LEU A 388 16.29 -16.61 -17.34
N ILE A 389 15.39 -17.60 -17.26
CA ILE A 389 15.76 -19.02 -17.22
C ILE A 389 16.19 -19.52 -18.60
N ASN A 390 15.44 -19.19 -19.65
CA ASN A 390 15.69 -19.73 -20.99
C ASN A 390 16.73 -18.93 -21.78
N ASN A 391 17.13 -17.74 -21.28
CA ASN A 391 17.97 -16.80 -22.00
C ASN A 391 17.41 -16.45 -23.41
N GLU A 392 16.08 -16.41 -23.52
CA GLU A 392 15.32 -16.12 -24.75
C GLU A 392 14.47 -14.85 -24.53
N SER A 393 14.41 -13.96 -25.52
CA SER A 393 13.59 -12.75 -25.44
C SER A 393 12.10 -13.04 -25.56
N PHE A 394 11.31 -12.61 -24.58
CA PHE A 394 9.85 -12.63 -24.61
C PHE A 394 9.24 -11.24 -24.82
N GLU A 395 10.03 -10.28 -25.31
CA GLU A 395 9.67 -8.85 -25.40
C GLU A 395 8.32 -8.61 -26.08
N LYS A 396 8.03 -9.28 -27.20
CA LYS A 396 6.74 -9.14 -27.90
C LYS A 396 5.55 -9.55 -27.01
N LYS A 397 5.69 -10.65 -26.25
CA LYS A 397 4.64 -11.11 -25.32
C LYS A 397 4.51 -10.16 -24.14
N ILE A 398 5.63 -9.71 -23.57
CA ILE A 398 5.67 -8.73 -22.47
C ILE A 398 4.97 -7.43 -22.89
N ASN A 399 5.35 -6.84 -24.01
CA ASN A 399 4.76 -5.61 -24.52
C ASN A 399 3.25 -5.75 -24.80
N THR A 400 2.82 -6.92 -25.29
CA THR A 400 1.39 -7.21 -25.48
C THR A 400 0.63 -7.23 -24.15
N VAL A 401 1.21 -7.83 -23.10
CA VAL A 401 0.59 -7.88 -21.77
C VAL A 401 0.55 -6.50 -21.13
N LYS A 402 1.64 -5.73 -21.22
CA LYS A 402 1.70 -4.34 -20.73
C LYS A 402 0.62 -3.46 -21.39
N LYS A 403 0.52 -3.50 -22.71
CA LYS A 403 -0.52 -2.77 -23.46
C LYS A 403 -1.93 -3.14 -23.02
N LYS A 404 -2.22 -4.45 -22.87
CA LYS A 404 -3.54 -4.92 -22.41
C LYS A 404 -3.84 -4.49 -20.97
N SER A 405 -2.83 -4.42 -20.12
CA SER A 405 -2.96 -3.92 -18.75
C SER A 405 -3.30 -2.43 -18.75
N GLU A 406 -2.58 -1.63 -19.54
CA GLU A 406 -2.83 -0.20 -19.69
C GLU A 406 -4.21 0.10 -20.27
N GLU A 407 -4.62 -0.59 -21.34
CA GLU A 407 -5.97 -0.50 -21.92
C GLU A 407 -7.06 -0.86 -20.90
N TYR A 408 -6.78 -1.84 -20.03
CA TYR A 408 -7.71 -2.19 -18.95
C TYR A 408 -7.82 -1.06 -17.94
N THR A 409 -6.70 -0.54 -17.42
CA THR A 409 -6.69 0.60 -16.49
C THR A 409 -7.40 1.82 -17.09
N ASN A 410 -7.05 2.21 -18.31
CA ASN A 410 -7.64 3.38 -19.00
C ASN A 410 -9.12 3.22 -19.34
N SER A 411 -9.62 1.99 -19.49
CA SER A 411 -11.05 1.74 -19.70
C SER A 411 -11.83 1.57 -18.39
N PHE A 412 -11.15 1.34 -17.28
CA PHE A 412 -11.75 1.18 -15.96
C PHE A 412 -12.01 2.54 -15.31
N PHE A 413 -11.02 3.43 -15.35
CA PHE A 413 -11.13 4.81 -14.86
C PHE A 413 -11.55 5.75 -15.99
N GLN A 414 -12.48 6.66 -15.72
CA GLN A 414 -12.75 7.77 -16.63
C GLN A 414 -11.52 8.68 -16.68
N ASN A 415 -10.96 8.85 -17.89
CA ASN A 415 -9.93 9.83 -18.17
C ASN A 415 -10.51 11.25 -18.28
#